data_AF-A0A5N7ZTF0-F1
#
_entry.id   AF-A0A5N7ZTF0-F1
#
_cell.length_a   1.000
_cell.length_b   1.000
_cell.length_c   1.000
_cell.angle_alpha   90.00
_cell.angle_beta   90.00
_cell.angle_gamma   90.00
#
_symmetry.space_group_name_H-M   'P 1'
#
loop_
_entity.id
_entity.type
_entity.pdbx_description
1 polymer ?
#
loop_
_entity_poly.entity_id
_entity_poly.type
_entity_poly.pdbx_seq_one_letter_code
_entity_poly.pdbx_strand_id
1 'polypeptide(L)'
;MKIHKALWFGLSCIGLVILMIAFLTPWDNLTTGHIGLLMLALIVVAIMLGFPTAFTLMGMGVLFTFLAYYMQSSDPGRSIGQTLDLMVQRTYATMTNDSLISIPLFVFMGYLVERANLIEKLFRSMHLALARVPGALAVATLATCAIFATATGIVGAVVTLMGLLAMPAMLKAGYSVRLTAGAITAGGCLGILLPPSVMLIVYGATTGVSVVQLYAGALFPGIMLAVLYMAYVIIVAKLRPDMAPPLPMAERGVPLSPESAALASGGHVRALSGMVAAMFKGRRNREVPFGVLLRYMAMALAPLAVTVLLVAVVYQATTRPEVVYEIPAELQLGSGDFDSGLSEPPSDGLAEPPSGELAEPPSAEPDR
;
A
#
# COMPACT_ATOMS: atom_id res chain seq x y z
N MET A 1 -24.43 -26.20 -24.28
CA MET A 1 -23.70 -25.49 -23.21
C MET A 1 -24.21 -24.06 -23.12
N LYS A 2 -24.77 -23.62 -21.99
CA LYS A 2 -25.09 -22.19 -21.79
C LYS A 2 -23.80 -21.46 -21.44
N ILE A 3 -23.32 -20.62 -22.36
CA ILE A 3 -22.14 -19.79 -22.13
C ILE A 3 -22.47 -18.78 -21.02
N HIS A 4 -21.61 -18.69 -19.98
CA HIS A 4 -21.78 -17.75 -18.88
C HIS A 4 -21.72 -16.31 -19.38
N LYS A 5 -22.60 -15.43 -18.86
CA LYS A 5 -22.66 -14.00 -19.23
C LYS A 5 -21.30 -13.28 -19.08
N ALA A 6 -20.48 -13.70 -18.12
CA ALA A 6 -19.14 -13.17 -17.91
C ALA A 6 -18.17 -13.52 -19.06
N LEU A 7 -18.28 -14.72 -19.64
CA LEU A 7 -17.46 -15.12 -20.80
C LEU A 7 -17.86 -14.31 -22.04
N TRP A 8 -19.16 -14.10 -22.23
CA TRP A 8 -19.68 -13.25 -23.30
C TRP A 8 -19.20 -11.79 -23.18
N PHE A 9 -19.12 -11.27 -21.96
CA PHE A 9 -18.54 -9.95 -21.70
C PHE A 9 -17.07 -9.88 -22.12
N GLY A 10 -16.24 -10.85 -21.68
CA GLY A 10 -14.83 -10.91 -22.06
C GLY A 10 -14.62 -11.02 -23.57
N LEU A 11 -15.35 -11.92 -24.24
CA LEU A 11 -15.30 -12.09 -25.69
C LEU A 11 -15.79 -10.84 -26.44
N SER A 12 -16.80 -10.14 -25.92
CA SER A 12 -17.28 -8.88 -26.49
C SER A 12 -16.20 -7.78 -26.42
N CYS A 13 -15.49 -7.66 -25.30
CA CYS A 13 -14.38 -6.72 -25.18
C CYS A 13 -13.22 -7.07 -26.12
N ILE A 14 -12.86 -8.36 -26.24
CA ILE A 14 -11.85 -8.83 -27.20
C ILE A 14 -12.27 -8.49 -28.64
N GLY A 15 -13.52 -8.79 -29.00
CA GLY A 15 -14.08 -8.47 -30.31
C GLY A 15 -14.04 -6.97 -30.62
N LEU A 16 -14.34 -6.13 -29.63
CA LEU A 16 -14.24 -4.67 -29.76
C LEU A 16 -12.79 -4.23 -30.02
N VAL A 17 -11.82 -4.75 -29.27
CA VAL A 17 -10.40 -4.42 -29.48
C VAL A 17 -9.92 -4.89 -30.85
N ILE A 18 -10.28 -6.10 -31.29
CA ILE A 18 -9.92 -6.61 -32.62
C ILE A 18 -10.56 -5.77 -33.73
N LEU A 19 -11.82 -5.38 -33.58
CA LEU A 19 -12.50 -4.51 -34.53
C LEU A 19 -11.86 -3.12 -34.57
N MET A 20 -11.47 -2.59 -33.41
CA MET A 20 -10.72 -1.34 -33.30
C MET A 20 -9.38 -1.45 -34.04
N ILE A 21 -8.63 -2.53 -33.85
CA ILE A 21 -7.38 -2.80 -34.59
C ILE A 21 -7.68 -2.80 -36.09
N ALA A 22 -8.61 -3.64 -36.55
CA ALA A 22 -8.88 -3.83 -37.98
C ALA A 22 -9.30 -2.54 -38.70
N PHE A 23 -10.05 -1.66 -38.02
CA PHE A 23 -10.56 -0.41 -38.59
C PHE A 23 -9.60 0.77 -38.45
N LEU A 24 -8.87 0.89 -37.34
CA LEU A 24 -7.97 2.02 -37.10
C LEU A 24 -6.56 1.82 -37.66
N THR A 25 -6.13 0.60 -37.98
CA THR A 25 -4.82 0.39 -38.60
C THR A 25 -4.88 0.67 -40.10
N PRO A 26 -4.18 1.69 -40.63
CA PRO A 26 -4.05 1.90 -42.06
C PRO A 26 -3.13 0.83 -42.64
N TRP A 27 -3.71 -0.23 -43.20
CA TRP A 27 -2.99 -1.37 -43.75
C TRP A 27 -2.07 -1.01 -44.92
N ASP A 28 -2.39 0.08 -45.63
CA ASP A 28 -1.64 0.53 -46.80
C ASP A 28 -0.35 1.31 -46.44
N ASN A 29 -0.27 1.90 -45.24
CA ASN A 29 0.87 2.74 -44.82
C ASN A 29 1.21 2.51 -43.33
N LEU A 30 1.76 1.34 -43.03
CA LEU A 30 2.19 1.01 -41.67
C LEU A 30 3.46 1.76 -41.29
N THR A 31 3.35 2.72 -40.37
CA THR A 31 4.50 3.37 -39.74
C THR A 31 4.88 2.68 -38.43
N THR A 32 6.08 2.95 -37.89
CA THR A 32 6.56 2.38 -36.62
C THR A 32 5.61 2.67 -35.45
N GLY A 33 4.92 3.80 -35.44
CA GLY A 33 3.91 4.13 -34.42
C GLY A 33 2.69 3.20 -34.47
N HIS A 34 2.24 2.82 -35.67
CA HIS A 34 1.13 1.88 -35.83
C HIS A 34 1.48 0.48 -35.33
N ILE A 35 2.73 0.04 -35.54
CA ILE A 35 3.25 -1.24 -35.00
C ILE A 35 3.21 -1.22 -33.47
N GLY A 36 3.61 -0.11 -32.84
CA GLY A 36 3.54 0.05 -31.39
C GLY A 36 2.11 0.02 -30.84
N LEU A 37 1.16 0.67 -31.51
CA LEU A 37 -0.26 0.62 -31.14
C LEU A 37 -0.86 -0.78 -31.31
N LEU A 38 -0.47 -1.47 -32.38
CA LEU A 38 -0.89 -2.85 -32.66
C LEU A 38 -0.32 -3.80 -31.59
N MET A 39 0.94 -3.62 -31.19
CA MET A 39 1.56 -4.34 -30.07
C MET A 39 0.74 -4.17 -28.79
N LEU A 40 0.43 -2.92 -28.43
CA LEU A 40 -0.32 -2.60 -27.21
C LEU A 40 -1.72 -3.22 -27.24
N ALA A 41 -2.42 -3.12 -28.36
CA ALA A 41 -3.76 -3.68 -28.50
C ALA A 41 -3.77 -5.21 -28.42
N LEU A 42 -2.79 -5.88 -29.06
CA LEU A 42 -2.65 -7.33 -28.99
C LEU A 42 -2.20 -7.83 -27.61
N ILE A 43 -1.37 -7.07 -26.89
CA ILE A 43 -1.04 -7.38 -25.48
C ILE A 43 -2.33 -7.41 -24.64
N VAL A 44 -3.22 -6.43 -24.80
CA VAL A 44 -4.52 -6.41 -24.09
C VAL A 44 -5.33 -7.66 -24.42
N VAL A 45 -5.45 -8.01 -25.72
CA VAL A 45 -6.18 -9.23 -26.13
C VAL A 45 -5.57 -10.50 -25.53
N ALA A 46 -4.24 -10.63 -25.55
CA ALA A 46 -3.53 -11.78 -24.99
C ALA A 46 -3.71 -11.91 -23.47
N ILE A 47 -3.74 -10.79 -22.75
CA ILE A 47 -4.04 -10.75 -21.31
C ILE A 47 -5.50 -11.17 -21.06
N MET A 48 -6.45 -10.70 -21.88
CA MET A 48 -7.87 -11.08 -21.73
C MET A 48 -8.13 -12.57 -22.05
N LEU A 49 -7.32 -13.18 -22.92
CA LEU A 49 -7.31 -14.62 -23.17
C LEU A 49 -6.77 -15.44 -21.98
N GLY A 50 -6.19 -14.77 -20.97
CA GLY A 50 -5.68 -15.40 -19.76
C GLY A 50 -4.29 -16.02 -19.93
N PHE A 51 -3.55 -15.67 -20.98
CA PHE A 51 -2.16 -16.12 -21.11
C PHE A 51 -1.29 -15.45 -20.03
N PRO A 52 -0.31 -16.15 -19.44
CA PRO A 52 0.54 -15.56 -18.40
C PRO A 52 1.25 -14.30 -18.91
N THR A 53 1.10 -13.20 -18.18
CA THR A 53 1.50 -11.86 -18.63
C THR A 53 3.00 -11.72 -18.87
N ALA A 54 3.84 -12.46 -18.13
CA ALA A 54 5.29 -12.44 -18.34
C ALA A 54 5.66 -12.94 -19.75
N PHE A 55 5.05 -14.04 -20.19
CA PHE A 55 5.30 -14.61 -21.51
C PHE A 55 4.64 -13.80 -22.63
N THR A 56 3.47 -13.18 -22.39
CA THR A 56 2.88 -12.26 -23.38
C THR A 56 3.79 -11.08 -23.64
N LEU A 57 4.28 -10.41 -22.58
CA LEU A 57 5.12 -9.22 -22.71
C LEU A 57 6.47 -9.54 -23.37
N MET A 58 7.09 -10.66 -23.00
CA MET A 58 8.34 -11.11 -23.60
C MET A 58 8.15 -11.46 -25.09
N GLY A 59 7.16 -12.30 -25.40
CA GLY A 59 6.91 -12.75 -26.78
C GLY A 59 6.50 -11.60 -27.70
N MET A 60 5.58 -10.75 -27.24
CA MET A 60 5.12 -9.58 -28.00
C MET A 60 6.26 -8.56 -28.17
N GLY A 61 7.05 -8.31 -27.13
CA GLY A 61 8.19 -7.40 -27.19
C GLY A 61 9.22 -7.84 -28.24
N VAL A 62 9.60 -9.12 -28.24
CA VAL A 62 10.56 -9.67 -29.22
C VAL A 62 9.95 -9.68 -30.64
N LEU A 63 8.70 -10.14 -30.79
CA LEU A 63 8.02 -10.22 -32.08
C LEU A 63 7.88 -8.85 -32.75
N PHE A 64 7.44 -7.84 -31.99
CA PHE A 64 7.23 -6.48 -32.52
C PHE A 64 8.53 -5.71 -32.71
N THR A 65 9.56 -5.99 -31.91
CA THR A 65 10.92 -5.48 -32.14
C THR A 65 11.47 -6.02 -33.47
N PHE A 66 11.31 -7.33 -33.71
CA PHE A 66 11.69 -7.94 -34.98
C PHE A 66 10.92 -7.33 -36.16
N LEU A 67 9.59 -7.19 -36.04
CA LEU A 67 8.77 -6.60 -37.08
C LEU A 67 9.16 -5.14 -37.38
N ALA A 68 9.47 -4.36 -36.34
CA ALA A 68 9.92 -2.99 -36.49
C ALA A 68 11.26 -2.89 -37.24
N TYR A 69 12.25 -3.72 -36.89
CA TYR A 69 13.54 -3.74 -37.59
C TYR A 69 13.44 -4.30 -39.01
N TYR A 70 12.58 -5.30 -39.23
CA TYR A 70 12.33 -5.86 -40.56
C TYR A 70 11.71 -4.83 -41.52
N MET A 71 10.81 -3.98 -41.02
CA MET A 71 10.23 -2.89 -41.82
C MET A 71 11.23 -1.77 -42.12
N GLN A 72 12.27 -1.62 -41.30
CA GLN A 72 13.28 -0.57 -41.45
C GLN A 72 14.45 -1.01 -42.33
N SER A 73 14.77 -2.30 -42.32
CA SER A 73 15.76 -2.92 -43.20
C SER A 73 15.24 -4.29 -43.64
N SER A 74 14.99 -4.45 -44.96
CA SER A 74 14.43 -5.68 -45.56
C SER A 74 15.36 -6.89 -45.54
N ASP A 75 16.44 -6.84 -44.74
CA ASP A 75 17.39 -7.94 -44.55
C ASP A 75 17.00 -8.75 -43.29
N PRO A 76 16.51 -9.99 -43.45
CA PRO A 76 16.13 -10.85 -42.33
C PRO A 76 17.29 -11.16 -41.38
N GLY A 77 18.53 -11.29 -41.89
CA GLY A 77 19.68 -11.67 -41.06
C GLY A 77 20.05 -10.56 -40.08
N ARG A 78 20.06 -9.32 -40.56
CA ARG A 78 20.36 -8.14 -39.74
C ARG A 78 19.28 -7.86 -38.70
N SER A 79 18.00 -7.96 -39.07
CA SER A 79 16.87 -7.70 -38.17
C SER A 79 16.79 -8.73 -37.02
N ILE A 80 17.08 -10.00 -37.30
CA ILE A 80 17.20 -11.04 -36.25
C ILE A 80 18.34 -10.70 -35.30
N GLY A 81 19.53 -10.39 -35.81
CA GLY A 81 20.70 -10.03 -35.00
C GLY A 81 20.40 -8.86 -34.06
N GLN A 82 19.88 -7.75 -34.60
CA GLN A 82 19.53 -6.56 -33.81
C GLN A 82 18.46 -6.83 -32.75
N THR A 83 17.47 -7.68 -33.06
CA THR A 83 16.42 -8.04 -32.11
C THR A 83 16.99 -8.85 -30.94
N LEU A 84 17.81 -9.86 -31.24
CA LEU A 84 18.42 -10.70 -30.21
C LEU A 84 19.44 -9.92 -29.37
N ASP A 85 20.26 -9.08 -30.00
CA ASP A 85 21.20 -8.21 -29.31
C ASP A 85 20.47 -7.26 -28.36
N LEU A 86 19.38 -6.61 -28.82
CA LEU A 86 18.58 -5.74 -27.96
C LEU A 86 17.92 -6.52 -26.82
N MET A 87 17.43 -7.73 -27.07
CA MET A 87 16.87 -8.59 -26.03
C MET A 87 17.91 -8.90 -24.94
N VAL A 88 19.13 -9.27 -25.32
CA VAL A 88 20.22 -9.55 -24.38
C VAL A 88 20.60 -8.29 -23.62
N GLN A 89 20.78 -7.15 -24.31
CA GLN A 89 21.12 -5.87 -23.67
C GLN A 89 20.07 -5.43 -22.66
N ARG A 90 18.77 -5.54 -23.00
CA ARG A 90 17.68 -5.18 -22.07
C ARG A 90 17.59 -6.15 -20.89
N THR A 91 17.87 -7.42 -21.12
CA THR A 91 17.96 -8.42 -20.04
C THR A 91 19.10 -8.08 -19.09
N TYR A 92 20.29 -7.79 -19.61
CA TYR A 92 21.46 -7.43 -18.82
C TYR A 92 21.26 -6.11 -18.05
N ALA A 93 20.67 -5.10 -18.69
CA ALA A 93 20.32 -3.82 -18.04
C ALA A 93 19.33 -4.01 -16.88
N THR A 94 18.40 -4.97 -17.01
CA THR A 94 17.49 -5.31 -15.91
C THR A 94 18.22 -6.05 -14.80
N MET A 95 19.08 -7.02 -15.13
CA MET A 95 19.85 -7.80 -14.13
C MET A 95 20.83 -6.95 -13.31
N THR A 96 21.34 -5.86 -13.88
CA THR A 96 22.27 -4.93 -13.23
C THR A 96 21.59 -3.79 -12.49
N ASN A 97 20.26 -3.78 -12.39
CA ASN A 97 19.53 -2.76 -11.65
C ASN A 97 19.57 -3.02 -10.14
N ASP A 98 20.30 -2.16 -9.42
CA ASP A 98 20.49 -2.27 -7.96
C ASP A 98 19.16 -2.24 -7.17
N SER A 99 18.13 -1.57 -7.68
CA SER A 99 16.81 -1.53 -7.00
C SER A 99 16.15 -2.91 -6.96
N LEU A 100 16.39 -3.75 -7.97
CA LEU A 100 15.78 -5.08 -8.06
C LEU A 100 16.37 -6.08 -7.06
N ILE A 101 17.56 -5.82 -6.51
CA ILE A 101 18.15 -6.60 -5.41
C ILE A 101 17.23 -6.61 -4.18
N SER A 102 16.45 -5.54 -4.00
CA SER A 102 15.48 -5.43 -2.90
C SER A 102 14.35 -6.45 -3.02
N ILE A 103 13.97 -6.88 -4.24
CA ILE A 103 12.80 -7.75 -4.46
C ILE A 103 12.98 -9.12 -3.77
N PRO A 104 14.07 -9.89 -4.00
CA PRO A 104 14.29 -11.15 -3.28
C PRO A 104 14.31 -10.98 -1.76
N LEU A 105 14.92 -9.92 -1.24
CA LEU A 105 15.01 -9.65 0.20
C LEU A 105 13.62 -9.38 0.79
N PHE A 106 12.75 -8.62 0.10
CA PHE A 106 11.38 -8.37 0.53
C PHE A 106 10.51 -9.63 0.44
N VAL A 107 10.65 -10.42 -0.62
CA VAL A 107 9.94 -11.71 -0.74
C VAL A 107 10.38 -12.66 0.37
N PHE A 108 11.68 -12.70 0.70
CA PHE A 108 12.21 -13.49 1.80
C PHE A 108 11.65 -13.03 3.16
N MET A 109 11.61 -11.72 3.42
CA MET A 109 10.97 -11.15 4.60
C MET A 109 9.50 -11.56 4.68
N GLY A 110 8.75 -11.40 3.59
CA GLY A 110 7.34 -11.77 3.53
C GLY A 110 7.11 -13.25 3.82
N TYR A 111 7.96 -14.11 3.27
CA TYR A 111 7.93 -15.55 3.54
C TYR A 111 8.21 -15.89 5.01
N LEU A 112 9.17 -15.21 5.67
CA LEU A 112 9.43 -15.39 7.10
C LEU A 112 8.21 -14.99 7.96
N VAL A 113 7.58 -13.85 7.65
CA VAL A 113 6.38 -13.38 8.37
C VAL A 113 5.21 -14.34 8.17
N GLU A 114 5.02 -14.87 6.97
CA GLU A 114 4.00 -15.88 6.66
C GLU A 114 4.26 -17.18 7.44
N ARG A 115 5.50 -17.68 7.44
CA ARG A 115 5.89 -18.91 8.14
C ARG A 115 5.82 -18.81 9.67
N ALA A 116 5.89 -17.60 10.23
CA ALA A 116 5.73 -17.37 11.67
C ALA A 116 4.28 -17.58 12.17
N ASN A 117 3.34 -17.95 11.29
CA ASN A 117 1.90 -18.09 11.55
C ASN A 117 1.31 -16.87 12.28
N LEU A 118 1.78 -15.68 11.91
CA LEU A 118 1.32 -14.42 12.48
C LEU A 118 -0.08 -14.06 11.97
N ILE A 119 -0.43 -14.52 10.77
CA ILE A 119 -1.67 -14.15 10.07
C ILE A 119 -2.90 -14.65 10.82
N GLU A 120 -2.92 -15.92 11.23
CA GLU A 120 -4.06 -16.50 11.93
C GLU A 120 -4.30 -15.80 13.28
N LYS A 121 -3.22 -15.55 14.02
CA LYS A 121 -3.27 -14.82 15.30
C LYS A 121 -3.71 -13.37 15.10
N LEU A 122 -3.18 -12.70 14.07
CA LEU A 122 -3.54 -11.34 13.72
C LEU A 122 -5.02 -11.26 13.35
N PHE A 123 -5.50 -12.12 12.45
CA PHE A 123 -6.91 -12.20 12.07
C PHE A 123 -7.82 -12.39 13.28
N ARG A 124 -7.51 -13.34 14.17
CA ARG A 124 -8.29 -13.58 15.38
C ARG A 124 -8.26 -12.37 16.32
N SER A 125 -7.10 -11.73 16.49
CA SER A 125 -6.97 -10.52 17.32
C SER A 125 -7.76 -9.34 16.77
N MET A 126 -7.72 -9.11 15.45
CA MET A 126 -8.45 -8.04 14.77
C MET A 126 -9.95 -8.28 14.82
N HIS A 127 -10.38 -9.54 14.66
CA HIS A 127 -11.77 -9.93 14.83
C HIS A 127 -12.30 -9.61 16.22
N LEU A 128 -11.55 -9.97 17.27
CA LEU A 128 -11.92 -9.67 18.66
C LEU A 128 -11.93 -8.16 18.94
N ALA A 129 -10.94 -7.41 18.42
CA ALA A 129 -10.87 -5.97 18.59
C ALA A 129 -12.05 -5.24 17.92
N LEU A 130 -12.52 -5.74 16.78
CA LEU A 130 -13.58 -5.14 15.97
C LEU A 130 -14.95 -5.78 16.21
N ALA A 131 -15.11 -6.66 17.21
CA ALA A 131 -16.35 -7.39 17.48
C ALA A 131 -17.59 -6.51 17.73
N ARG A 132 -17.37 -5.22 18.08
CA ARG A 132 -18.44 -4.23 18.31
C ARG A 132 -18.84 -3.45 17.05
N VAL A 133 -18.07 -3.57 15.97
CA VAL A 133 -18.30 -2.86 14.70
C VAL A 133 -19.31 -3.65 13.85
N PRO A 134 -20.31 -2.99 13.23
CA PRO A 134 -21.18 -3.68 12.27
C PRO A 134 -20.35 -4.18 11.08
N GLY A 135 -20.51 -5.46 10.72
CA GLY A 135 -19.64 -6.08 9.70
C GLY A 135 -18.28 -6.55 10.24
N ALA A 136 -18.13 -6.75 11.56
CA ALA A 136 -16.88 -7.04 12.26
C ALA A 136 -15.94 -8.04 11.55
N LEU A 137 -16.47 -9.14 10.99
CA LEU A 137 -15.64 -10.13 10.29
C LEU A 137 -15.01 -9.55 9.02
N ALA A 138 -15.80 -8.90 8.17
CA ALA A 138 -15.30 -8.29 6.94
C ALA A 138 -14.34 -7.12 7.22
N VAL A 139 -14.65 -6.29 8.22
CA VAL A 139 -13.76 -5.19 8.63
C VAL A 139 -12.45 -5.74 9.20
N ALA A 140 -12.51 -6.80 10.01
CA ALA A 140 -11.32 -7.47 10.52
C ALA A 140 -10.48 -8.10 9.40
N THR A 141 -11.10 -8.69 8.38
CA THR A 141 -10.40 -9.18 7.18
C THR A 141 -9.68 -8.04 6.48
N LEU A 142 -10.37 -6.93 6.17
CA LEU A 142 -9.76 -5.77 5.49
C LEU A 142 -8.62 -5.16 6.30
N ALA A 143 -8.78 -5.02 7.61
CA ALA A 143 -7.75 -4.47 8.48
C ALA A 143 -6.55 -5.42 8.62
N THR A 144 -6.79 -6.74 8.70
CA THR A 144 -5.74 -7.76 8.67
C THR A 144 -4.98 -7.71 7.35
N CYS A 145 -5.70 -7.60 6.22
CA CYS A 145 -5.09 -7.44 4.90
C CYS A 145 -4.25 -6.17 4.82
N ALA A 146 -4.73 -5.03 5.33
CA ALA A 146 -3.98 -3.78 5.30
C ALA A 146 -2.68 -3.87 6.13
N ILE A 147 -2.74 -4.42 7.34
CA ILE A 147 -1.56 -4.60 8.19
C ILE A 147 -0.58 -5.58 7.52
N PHE A 148 -1.08 -6.72 7.03
CA PHE A 148 -0.24 -7.74 6.43
C PHE A 148 0.30 -7.34 5.04
N ALA A 149 -0.42 -6.47 4.33
CA ALA A 149 0.03 -5.86 3.08
C ALA A 149 1.34 -5.07 3.29
N THR A 150 1.44 -4.31 4.38
CA THR A 150 2.70 -3.62 4.72
C THR A 150 3.85 -4.59 4.99
N ALA A 151 3.58 -5.83 5.41
CA ALA A 151 4.65 -6.79 5.69
C ALA A 151 5.10 -7.60 4.47
N THR A 152 4.24 -7.78 3.46
CA THR A 152 4.51 -8.75 2.37
C THR A 152 4.53 -8.13 0.99
N GLY A 153 3.75 -7.10 0.71
CA GLY A 153 3.70 -6.47 -0.61
C GLY A 153 3.22 -7.37 -1.76
N ILE A 154 2.61 -8.55 -1.47
CA ILE A 154 2.27 -9.59 -2.46
C ILE A 154 0.76 -9.85 -2.45
N VAL A 155 0.07 -9.54 -3.57
CA VAL A 155 -1.39 -9.70 -3.67
C VAL A 155 -1.83 -11.16 -3.62
N GLY A 156 -1.22 -12.00 -4.45
CA GLY A 156 -1.68 -13.38 -4.67
C GLY A 156 -1.70 -14.20 -3.38
N ALA A 157 -0.61 -14.15 -2.60
CA ALA A 157 -0.48 -14.88 -1.34
C ALA A 157 -1.51 -14.42 -0.29
N VAL A 158 -1.72 -13.11 -0.15
CA VAL A 158 -2.67 -12.57 0.84
C VAL A 158 -4.10 -12.95 0.49
N VAL A 159 -4.48 -12.86 -0.80
CA VAL A 159 -5.82 -13.24 -1.25
C VAL A 159 -6.08 -14.72 -1.05
N THR A 160 -5.12 -15.61 -1.36
CA THR A 160 -5.30 -17.06 -1.18
C THR A 160 -5.38 -17.43 0.31
N LEU A 161 -4.51 -16.87 1.15
CA LEU A 161 -4.52 -17.12 2.59
C LEU A 161 -5.81 -16.62 3.26
N MET A 162 -6.23 -15.40 2.96
CA MET A 162 -7.50 -14.86 3.47
C MET A 162 -8.71 -15.59 2.89
N GLY A 163 -8.61 -16.07 1.64
CA GLY A 163 -9.60 -16.95 1.04
C GLY A 163 -9.77 -18.24 1.84
N LEU A 164 -8.68 -18.87 2.27
CA LEU A 164 -8.74 -20.11 3.05
C LEU A 164 -9.14 -19.89 4.51
N LEU A 165 -8.73 -18.76 5.12
CA LEU A 165 -8.95 -18.50 6.54
C LEU A 165 -10.26 -17.73 6.82
N ALA A 166 -10.52 -16.64 6.09
CA ALA A 166 -11.62 -15.73 6.37
C ALA A 166 -12.92 -16.10 5.66
N MET A 167 -12.87 -16.58 4.40
CA MET A 167 -14.07 -16.95 3.64
C MET A 167 -14.96 -17.97 4.36
N PRO A 168 -14.47 -19.13 4.85
CA PRO A 168 -15.33 -20.09 5.53
C PRO A 168 -15.92 -19.54 6.83
N ALA A 169 -15.19 -18.71 7.57
CA ALA A 169 -15.69 -18.07 8.79
C ALA A 169 -16.80 -17.05 8.49
N MET A 170 -16.65 -16.23 7.46
CA MET A 170 -17.65 -15.25 7.03
C MET A 170 -18.93 -15.91 6.53
N LEU A 171 -18.80 -16.97 5.72
CA LEU A 171 -19.97 -17.69 5.20
C LEU A 171 -20.74 -18.42 6.32
N LYS A 172 -20.04 -19.03 7.30
CA LYS A 172 -20.67 -19.63 8.48
C LYS A 172 -21.42 -18.61 9.32
N ALA A 173 -20.90 -17.38 9.41
CA ALA A 173 -21.55 -16.27 10.08
C ALA A 173 -22.71 -15.65 9.27
N GLY A 174 -23.04 -16.18 8.08
CA GLY A 174 -24.17 -15.71 7.27
C GLY A 174 -23.86 -14.54 6.34
N TYR A 175 -22.59 -14.22 6.08
CA TYR A 175 -22.23 -13.17 5.12
C TYR A 175 -22.53 -13.62 3.69
N SER A 176 -22.94 -12.67 2.85
CA SER A 176 -23.12 -12.95 1.42
C SER A 176 -21.79 -13.29 0.74
N VAL A 177 -21.84 -14.21 -0.23
CA VAL A 177 -20.66 -14.61 -1.03
C VAL A 177 -20.05 -13.41 -1.76
N ARG A 178 -20.88 -12.49 -2.27
CA ARG A 178 -20.43 -11.29 -3.00
C ARG A 178 -19.63 -10.34 -2.11
N LEU A 179 -20.12 -10.06 -0.91
CA LEU A 179 -19.41 -9.20 0.04
C LEU A 179 -18.12 -9.87 0.53
N THR A 180 -18.19 -11.17 0.83
CA THR A 180 -17.04 -11.95 1.29
C THR A 180 -15.92 -11.99 0.25
N ALA A 181 -16.25 -12.38 -0.99
CA ALA A 181 -15.29 -12.41 -2.08
C ALA A 181 -14.72 -11.01 -2.37
N GLY A 182 -15.58 -9.98 -2.41
CA GLY A 182 -15.16 -8.61 -2.64
C GLY A 182 -14.25 -8.05 -1.54
N ALA A 183 -14.53 -8.33 -0.28
CA ALA A 183 -13.70 -7.86 0.83
C ALA A 183 -12.32 -8.53 0.83
N ILE A 184 -12.25 -9.83 0.53
CA ILE A 184 -10.98 -10.57 0.47
C ILE A 184 -10.14 -10.10 -0.72
N THR A 185 -10.73 -9.96 -1.90
CA THR A 185 -9.99 -9.51 -3.09
C THR A 185 -9.57 -8.05 -2.99
N ALA A 186 -10.45 -7.16 -2.55
CA ALA A 186 -10.12 -5.75 -2.34
C ALA A 186 -9.05 -5.57 -1.27
N GLY A 187 -9.18 -6.28 -0.14
CA GLY A 187 -8.19 -6.26 0.93
C GLY A 187 -6.83 -6.77 0.47
N GLY A 188 -6.78 -7.89 -0.25
CA GLY A 188 -5.51 -8.43 -0.74
C GLY A 188 -4.81 -7.54 -1.76
N CYS A 189 -5.55 -6.79 -2.58
CA CYS A 189 -4.98 -5.81 -3.50
C CYS A 189 -4.31 -4.61 -2.80
N LEU A 190 -4.58 -4.35 -1.51
CA LEU A 190 -3.87 -3.32 -0.75
C LEU A 190 -2.37 -3.59 -0.65
N GLY A 191 -1.92 -4.84 -0.83
CA GLY A 191 -0.50 -5.23 -0.91
C GLY A 191 0.28 -4.55 -2.04
N ILE A 192 -0.40 -4.07 -3.09
CA ILE A 192 0.26 -3.30 -4.15
C ILE A 192 0.64 -1.91 -3.66
N LEU A 193 -0.16 -1.33 -2.76
CA LEU A 193 -0.11 0.10 -2.48
C LEU A 193 0.53 0.43 -1.14
N LEU A 194 0.32 -0.41 -0.12
CA LEU A 194 0.87 -0.20 1.22
C LEU A 194 2.34 -0.62 1.29
N PRO A 195 3.28 0.31 1.58
CA PRO A 195 4.71 -0.01 1.64
C PRO A 195 5.09 -0.89 2.83
N PRO A 196 6.20 -1.66 2.72
CA PRO A 196 6.95 -2.01 1.50
C PRO A 196 6.15 -2.85 0.48
N SER A 197 6.29 -2.55 -0.81
CA SER A 197 5.60 -3.26 -1.89
C SER A 197 6.52 -3.57 -3.07
N VAL A 198 6.55 -4.84 -3.48
CA VAL A 198 7.34 -5.33 -4.63
C VAL A 198 6.94 -4.62 -5.93
N MET A 199 5.65 -4.32 -6.11
CA MET A 199 5.15 -3.65 -7.31
C MET A 199 5.69 -2.22 -7.42
N LEU A 200 5.76 -1.48 -6.31
CA LEU A 200 6.32 -0.12 -6.30
C LEU A 200 7.84 -0.14 -6.54
N ILE A 201 8.56 -1.18 -6.11
CA ILE A 201 9.99 -1.35 -6.41
C ILE A 201 10.19 -1.53 -7.92
N VAL A 202 9.42 -2.44 -8.54
CA VAL A 202 9.49 -2.67 -9.99
C VAL A 202 9.12 -1.40 -10.75
N TYR A 203 8.08 -0.68 -10.32
CA TYR A 203 7.69 0.58 -10.93
C TYR A 203 8.77 1.67 -10.80
N GLY A 204 9.40 1.82 -9.64
CA GLY A 204 10.51 2.75 -9.44
C GLY A 204 11.71 2.39 -10.32
N ALA A 205 12.06 1.11 -10.37
CA ALA A 205 13.16 0.60 -11.19
C ALA A 205 12.93 0.83 -12.70
N THR A 206 11.70 0.76 -13.19
CA THR A 206 11.38 1.00 -14.61
C THR A 206 11.22 2.47 -14.96
N THR A 207 10.72 3.29 -14.04
CA THR A 207 10.51 4.73 -14.25
C THR A 207 11.72 5.59 -13.89
N GLY A 208 12.74 5.00 -13.25
CA GLY A 208 13.91 5.74 -12.76
C GLY A 208 13.59 6.63 -11.55
N VAL A 209 12.44 6.42 -10.90
CA VAL A 209 12.01 7.19 -9.72
C VAL A 209 12.45 6.47 -8.45
N SER A 210 12.86 7.24 -7.44
CA SER A 210 13.23 6.70 -6.13
C SER A 210 12.09 5.87 -5.52
N VAL A 211 12.39 4.62 -5.18
CA VAL A 211 11.46 3.70 -4.50
C VAL A 211 10.99 4.29 -3.16
N VAL A 212 11.86 5.00 -2.45
CA VAL A 212 11.53 5.63 -1.16
C VAL A 212 10.49 6.75 -1.35
N GLN A 213 10.63 7.55 -2.40
CA GLN A 213 9.64 8.59 -2.74
C GLN A 213 8.29 7.98 -3.13
N LEU A 214 8.32 6.88 -3.90
CA LEU A 214 7.10 6.15 -4.25
C LEU A 214 6.42 5.57 -3.00
N TYR A 215 7.18 5.06 -2.02
CA TYR A 215 6.62 4.61 -0.75
C TYR A 215 5.97 5.75 0.04
N ALA A 216 6.63 6.90 0.15
CA ALA A 216 6.07 8.07 0.81
C ALA A 216 4.77 8.53 0.12
N GLY A 217 4.77 8.59 -1.22
CA GLY A 217 3.61 8.97 -2.02
C GLY A 217 2.45 7.97 -1.98
N ALA A 218 2.74 6.66 -1.85
CA ALA A 218 1.73 5.62 -1.84
C ALA A 218 1.08 5.38 -0.46
N LEU A 219 1.72 5.82 0.62
CA LEU A 219 1.23 5.61 1.99
C LEU A 219 -0.15 6.24 2.23
N PHE A 220 -0.31 7.52 1.87
CA PHE A 220 -1.58 8.24 2.02
C PHE A 220 -2.73 7.58 1.23
N PRO A 221 -2.62 7.35 -0.09
CA PRO A 221 -3.69 6.69 -0.84
C PRO A 221 -3.92 5.24 -0.40
N GLY A 222 -2.89 4.53 0.07
CA GLY A 222 -3.00 3.19 0.66
C GLY A 222 -3.89 3.15 1.89
N ILE A 223 -3.61 4.01 2.87
CA ILE A 223 -4.42 4.11 4.09
C ILE A 223 -5.83 4.62 3.77
N MET A 224 -5.94 5.62 2.88
CA MET A 224 -7.22 6.16 2.44
C MET A 224 -8.12 5.06 1.86
N LEU A 225 -7.61 4.23 0.94
CA LEU A 225 -8.36 3.13 0.36
C LEU A 225 -8.74 2.07 1.39
N ALA A 226 -7.83 1.70 2.30
CA ALA A 226 -8.14 0.77 3.38
C ALA A 226 -9.30 1.27 4.24
N VAL A 227 -9.29 2.56 4.61
CA VAL A 227 -10.38 3.20 5.37
C VAL A 227 -11.67 3.25 4.57
N LEU A 228 -11.62 3.61 3.29
CA LEU A 228 -12.80 3.63 2.42
C LEU A 228 -13.43 2.24 2.26
N TYR A 229 -12.63 1.18 2.12
CA TYR A 229 -13.14 -0.20 2.07
C TYR A 229 -13.80 -0.61 3.39
N MET A 230 -13.18 -0.29 4.53
CA MET A 230 -13.77 -0.56 5.85
C MET A 230 -15.07 0.23 6.04
N ALA A 231 -15.09 1.51 5.68
CA ALA A 231 -16.28 2.36 5.75
C ALA A 231 -17.40 1.82 4.86
N TYR A 232 -17.09 1.41 3.63
CA TYR A 232 -18.05 0.79 2.72
C TYR A 232 -18.69 -0.46 3.33
N VAL A 233 -17.89 -1.36 3.91
CA VAL A 233 -18.41 -2.56 4.58
C VAL A 233 -19.31 -2.21 5.76
N ILE A 234 -18.91 -1.22 6.58
CA ILE A 234 -19.70 -0.73 7.73
C ILE A 234 -21.04 -0.17 7.27
N ILE A 235 -21.05 0.64 6.20
CA ILE A 235 -22.26 1.22 5.62
C ILE A 235 -23.18 0.12 5.08
N VAL A 236 -22.63 -0.83 4.31
CA VAL A 236 -23.40 -1.96 3.77
C VAL A 236 -23.97 -2.82 4.90
N ALA A 237 -23.21 -3.09 5.96
CA ALA A 237 -23.68 -3.86 7.11
C ALA A 237 -24.82 -3.16 7.88
N LYS A 238 -24.84 -1.82 7.89
CA LYS A 238 -25.95 -1.05 8.49
C LYS A 238 -27.19 -0.97 7.59
N LEU A 239 -27.01 -0.81 6.28
CA LEU A 239 -28.12 -0.64 5.33
C LEU A 239 -28.74 -1.96 4.88
N ARG A 240 -27.94 -3.03 4.83
CA ARG A 240 -28.34 -4.38 4.39
C ARG A 240 -27.83 -5.44 5.37
N PRO A 241 -28.46 -5.57 6.56
CA PRO A 241 -28.05 -6.54 7.57
C PRO A 241 -28.18 -7.99 7.08
N ASP A 242 -28.99 -8.24 6.06
CA ASP A 242 -29.09 -9.49 5.29
C ASP A 242 -27.78 -9.92 4.61
N MET A 243 -26.91 -8.97 4.24
CA MET A 243 -25.63 -9.24 3.57
C MET A 243 -24.46 -9.45 4.54
N ALA A 244 -24.59 -8.94 5.76
CA ALA A 244 -23.58 -8.97 6.83
C ALA A 244 -24.26 -8.94 8.21
N PRO A 245 -24.84 -10.07 8.65
CA PRO A 245 -25.58 -10.11 9.90
C PRO A 245 -24.65 -9.85 11.10
N PRO A 246 -25.14 -9.15 12.13
CA PRO A 246 -24.38 -8.92 13.34
C PRO A 246 -24.20 -10.25 14.09
N LEU A 247 -22.97 -10.57 14.49
CA LEU A 247 -22.66 -11.79 15.26
C LEU A 247 -23.51 -11.86 16.54
N PRO A 248 -24.03 -13.03 16.94
CA PRO A 248 -24.72 -13.19 18.22
C PRO A 248 -23.82 -12.81 19.40
N MET A 249 -24.38 -12.22 20.46
CA MET A 249 -23.61 -11.79 21.64
C MET A 249 -22.81 -12.93 22.30
N ALA A 250 -23.29 -14.17 22.17
CA ALA A 250 -22.62 -15.37 22.68
C ALA A 250 -21.27 -15.65 22.00
N GLU A 251 -21.12 -15.32 20.71
CA GLU A 251 -19.87 -15.50 19.95
C GLU A 251 -18.94 -14.29 20.06
N ARG A 252 -19.43 -13.16 20.57
CA ARG A 252 -18.62 -11.96 20.87
C ARG A 252 -17.87 -12.05 22.20
N GLY A 253 -18.22 -13.02 23.05
CA GLY A 253 -17.63 -13.21 24.37
C GLY A 253 -16.25 -13.87 24.27
N VAL A 254 -15.22 -13.19 24.77
CA VAL A 254 -13.91 -13.81 24.98
C VAL A 254 -13.94 -14.52 26.35
N PRO A 255 -13.51 -15.79 26.46
CA PRO A 255 -13.34 -16.41 27.77
C PRO A 255 -12.32 -15.62 28.58
N LEU A 256 -12.78 -15.03 29.68
CA LEU A 256 -11.96 -14.22 30.59
C LEU A 256 -11.14 -15.15 31.49
N SER A 257 -9.88 -14.80 31.73
CA SER A 257 -9.11 -15.42 32.82
C SER A 257 -9.81 -15.15 34.16
N PRO A 258 -9.65 -16.01 35.18
CA PRO A 258 -10.30 -15.83 36.48
C PRO A 258 -10.07 -14.44 37.08
N GLU A 259 -8.86 -13.91 36.92
CA GLU A 259 -8.47 -12.56 37.36
C GLU A 259 -9.17 -11.44 36.57
N SER A 260 -9.33 -11.59 35.26
CA SER A 260 -10.05 -10.62 34.43
C SER A 260 -11.57 -10.68 34.62
N ALA A 261 -12.10 -11.86 34.96
CA ALA A 261 -13.50 -12.05 35.34
C ALA A 261 -13.81 -11.40 36.71
N ALA A 262 -12.90 -11.54 37.68
CA ALA A 262 -12.94 -10.84 38.98
C ALA A 262 -12.88 -9.31 38.82
N LEU A 263 -12.12 -8.80 37.85
CA LEU A 263 -12.10 -7.37 37.53
C LEU A 263 -13.40 -6.89 36.84
N ALA A 264 -13.98 -7.72 35.98
CA ALA A 264 -15.22 -7.41 35.27
C ALA A 264 -16.45 -7.41 36.19
N SER A 265 -16.47 -8.26 37.23
CA SER A 265 -17.55 -8.31 38.22
C SER A 265 -17.66 -7.04 39.07
N GLY A 266 -16.59 -6.23 39.14
CA GLY A 266 -16.54 -4.96 39.85
C GLY A 266 -17.36 -3.81 39.24
N GLY A 267 -18.23 -4.07 38.25
CA GLY A 267 -19.21 -3.11 37.72
C GLY A 267 -18.64 -2.00 36.82
N HIS A 268 -17.37 -2.09 36.41
CA HIS A 268 -16.76 -1.08 35.55
C HIS A 268 -17.03 -1.38 34.07
N VAL A 269 -17.63 -0.42 33.36
CA VAL A 269 -18.01 -0.55 31.94
C VAL A 269 -16.81 -0.50 30.99
N ARG A 270 -15.69 0.13 31.41
CA ARG A 270 -14.46 0.27 30.61
C ARG A 270 -13.27 -0.39 31.34
N ALA A 271 -12.50 -1.20 30.60
CA ALA A 271 -11.38 -1.96 31.16
C ALA A 271 -10.30 -1.06 31.79
N LEU A 272 -9.91 0.03 31.12
CA LEU A 272 -8.89 0.97 31.61
C LEU A 272 -9.31 1.65 32.93
N SER A 273 -10.54 2.15 33.02
CA SER A 273 -11.03 2.76 34.27
C SER A 273 -11.17 1.72 35.38
N GLY A 274 -11.54 0.47 35.06
CA GLY A 274 -11.61 -0.62 36.03
C GLY A 274 -10.23 -1.02 36.57
N MET A 275 -9.21 -1.09 35.71
CA MET A 275 -7.83 -1.39 36.10
C MET A 275 -7.21 -0.26 36.93
N VAL A 276 -7.40 1.00 36.52
CA VAL A 276 -6.92 2.16 37.29
C VAL A 276 -7.64 2.25 38.64
N ALA A 277 -8.96 2.08 38.68
CA ALA A 277 -9.71 2.07 39.93
C ALA A 277 -9.30 0.91 40.85
N ALA A 278 -9.02 -0.27 40.30
CA ALA A 278 -8.51 -1.42 41.04
C ALA A 278 -7.08 -1.20 41.60
N MET A 279 -6.28 -0.37 40.95
CA MET A 279 -4.93 0.00 41.40
C MET A 279 -4.97 1.00 42.56
N PHE A 280 -5.93 1.93 42.57
CA PHE A 280 -6.07 2.96 43.61
C PHE A 280 -6.97 2.55 44.79
N LYS A 281 -7.95 1.64 44.61
CA LYS A 281 -8.76 1.10 45.72
C LYS A 281 -7.95 0.03 46.49
N GLY A 282 -7.10 0.49 47.40
CA GLY A 282 -6.34 -0.35 48.32
C GLY A 282 -7.19 -1.38 49.10
N ARG A 283 -6.55 -2.51 49.44
CA ARG A 283 -6.98 -3.66 50.28
C ARG A 283 -8.35 -4.35 49.98
N ARG A 284 -9.25 -3.76 49.20
CA ARG A 284 -10.61 -4.29 48.91
C ARG A 284 -10.69 -5.15 47.63
N ASN A 285 -9.69 -5.09 46.75
CA ASN A 285 -9.66 -5.81 45.47
C ASN A 285 -8.69 -7.02 45.49
N ARG A 286 -8.77 -7.83 46.55
CA ARG A 286 -7.78 -8.88 46.88
C ARG A 286 -7.78 -10.10 45.94
N GLU A 287 -8.66 -10.11 44.93
CA GLU A 287 -8.77 -11.21 43.95
C GLU A 287 -7.71 -11.15 42.84
N VAL A 288 -7.05 -10.00 42.64
CA VAL A 288 -6.03 -9.84 41.57
C VAL A 288 -4.75 -9.17 42.11
N PRO A 289 -3.57 -9.80 41.97
CA PRO A 289 -2.32 -9.20 42.45
C PRO A 289 -1.90 -7.96 41.64
N PHE A 290 -1.29 -6.98 42.33
CA PHE A 290 -0.87 -5.69 41.74
C PHE A 290 0.07 -5.85 40.54
N GLY A 291 0.96 -6.86 40.56
CA GLY A 291 1.86 -7.15 39.45
C GLY A 291 1.13 -7.57 38.17
N VAL A 292 -0.02 -8.26 38.29
CA VAL A 292 -0.83 -8.65 37.12
C VAL A 292 -1.62 -7.46 36.59
N LEU A 293 -2.18 -6.63 37.48
CA LEU A 293 -2.80 -5.36 37.10
C LEU A 293 -1.85 -4.46 36.31
N LEU A 294 -0.60 -4.30 36.78
CA LEU A 294 0.41 -3.51 36.10
C LEU A 294 0.76 -4.10 34.72
N ARG A 295 0.88 -5.43 34.61
CA ARG A 295 1.15 -6.12 33.34
C ARG A 295 0.01 -5.97 32.33
N TYR A 296 -1.24 -6.11 32.77
CA TYR A 296 -2.42 -5.90 31.92
C TYR A 296 -2.56 -4.45 31.50
N MET A 297 -2.24 -3.50 32.38
CA MET A 297 -2.23 -2.08 32.04
C MET A 297 -1.12 -1.75 31.04
N ALA A 298 0.07 -2.32 31.20
CA ALA A 298 1.15 -2.19 30.23
C ALA A 298 0.77 -2.79 28.85
N MET A 299 0.15 -3.97 28.82
CA MET A 299 -0.36 -4.56 27.56
C MET A 299 -1.47 -3.71 26.92
N ALA A 300 -2.37 -3.14 27.72
CA ALA A 300 -3.45 -2.30 27.21
C ALA A 300 -2.95 -0.95 26.67
N LEU A 301 -1.89 -0.39 27.26
CA LEU A 301 -1.26 0.86 26.82
C LEU A 301 -0.21 0.67 25.73
N ALA A 302 0.29 -0.55 25.51
CA ALA A 302 1.34 -0.83 24.53
C ALA A 302 1.02 -0.34 23.11
N PRO A 303 -0.19 -0.56 22.53
CA PRO A 303 -0.51 -0.07 21.18
C PRO A 303 -0.46 1.46 21.09
N LEU A 304 -0.95 2.14 22.13
CA LEU A 304 -0.96 3.59 22.21
C LEU A 304 0.48 4.13 22.39
N ALA A 305 1.29 3.50 23.23
CA ALA A 305 2.69 3.84 23.40
C ALA A 305 3.48 3.67 22.09
N VAL A 306 3.27 2.57 21.37
CA VAL A 306 3.87 2.33 20.05
C VAL A 306 3.43 3.37 19.04
N THR A 307 2.15 3.76 19.04
CA THR A 307 1.63 4.77 18.11
C THR A 307 2.23 6.16 18.42
N VAL A 308 2.30 6.54 19.70
CA VAL A 308 2.93 7.79 20.13
C VAL A 308 4.42 7.80 19.79
N LEU A 309 5.14 6.69 20.04
CA LEU A 309 6.54 6.55 19.66
C LEU A 309 6.71 6.70 18.15
N LEU A 310 5.88 6.04 17.36
CA LEU A 310 5.95 6.09 15.90
C LEU A 310 5.66 7.49 15.38
N VAL A 311 4.62 8.16 15.89
CA VAL A 311 4.32 9.56 15.56
C VAL A 311 5.46 10.48 15.98
N ALA A 312 6.07 10.27 17.15
CA ALA A 312 7.20 11.06 17.61
C ALA A 312 8.44 10.87 16.73
N VAL A 313 8.73 9.64 16.31
CA VAL A 313 9.84 9.34 15.39
C VAL A 313 9.58 9.97 14.02
N VAL A 314 8.37 9.84 13.48
CA VAL A 314 7.99 10.47 12.20
C VAL A 314 8.08 11.98 12.30
N TYR A 315 7.53 12.58 13.35
CA TYR A 315 7.61 14.01 13.60
C TYR A 315 9.06 14.48 13.69
N GLN A 316 9.91 13.80 14.46
CA GLN A 316 11.33 14.12 14.53
C GLN A 316 12.05 13.92 13.19
N ALA A 317 11.68 12.93 12.39
CA ALA A 317 12.27 12.71 11.09
C ALA A 317 11.88 13.81 10.09
N THR A 318 10.64 14.32 10.15
CA THR A 318 10.13 15.33 9.22
C THR A 318 10.37 16.78 9.65
N THR A 319 10.58 17.05 10.95
CA THR A 319 10.86 18.40 11.46
C THR A 319 12.32 18.66 11.77
N ARG A 320 13.23 17.71 11.50
CA ARG A 320 14.67 17.98 11.52
C ARG A 320 14.97 18.98 10.38
N PRO A 321 15.56 20.16 10.68
CA PRO A 321 15.92 21.13 9.64
C PRO A 321 16.90 20.47 8.67
N GLU A 322 16.69 20.71 7.36
CA GLU A 322 17.63 20.27 6.34
C GLU A 322 19.00 20.85 6.65
N VAL A 323 19.98 19.96 6.84
CA VAL A 323 21.37 20.37 6.99
C VAL A 323 21.84 20.76 5.61
N VAL A 324 21.77 22.06 5.32
CA VAL A 324 22.41 22.64 4.14
C VAL A 324 23.91 22.46 4.34
N TYR A 325 24.49 21.49 3.62
CA TYR A 325 25.94 21.37 3.54
C TYR A 325 26.43 22.51 2.64
N GLU A 326 27.02 23.54 3.24
CA GLU A 326 27.86 24.48 2.48
C GLU A 326 29.05 23.68 1.94
N ILE A 327 28.95 23.22 0.70
CA ILE A 327 30.05 22.57 0.01
C ILE A 327 31.11 23.66 -0.22
N PRO A 328 32.32 23.56 0.37
CA PRO A 328 33.40 24.51 0.10
C PRO A 328 33.66 24.56 -1.40
N ALA A 329 33.95 25.75 -1.95
CA ALA A 329 34.16 25.96 -3.38
C ALA A 329 35.18 24.99 -4.03
N GLU A 330 36.08 24.45 -3.22
CA GLU A 330 37.13 23.48 -3.60
C GLU A 330 36.58 22.08 -3.93
N LEU A 331 35.41 21.71 -3.38
CA LEU A 331 34.74 20.41 -3.57
C LEU A 331 33.61 20.47 -4.63
N GLN A 332 33.34 21.65 -5.20
CA GLN A 332 32.45 21.82 -6.35
C GLN A 332 33.18 21.39 -7.63
N LEU A 333 33.44 20.08 -7.78
CA LEU A 333 33.95 19.55 -9.04
C LEU A 333 32.88 19.67 -10.13
N GLY A 334 33.01 20.69 -10.97
CA GLY A 334 32.51 20.69 -12.35
C GLY A 334 30.99 20.63 -12.48
N SER A 335 30.25 21.43 -11.71
CA SER A 335 28.88 21.82 -12.07
C SER A 335 28.90 22.79 -13.26
N GLY A 336 29.43 22.32 -14.39
CA GLY A 336 29.16 22.93 -15.68
C GLY A 336 27.73 22.59 -16.07
N ASP A 337 26.86 23.57 -15.89
CA ASP A 337 25.71 23.85 -16.75
C ASP A 337 24.94 22.61 -17.26
N PHE A 338 24.26 21.92 -16.34
CA PHE A 338 23.06 21.16 -16.72
C PHE A 338 21.87 22.11 -16.61
N ASP A 339 21.52 22.75 -17.72
CA ASP A 339 20.29 23.50 -17.90
C ASP A 339 19.09 22.53 -17.87
N SER A 340 18.64 22.17 -16.66
CA SER A 340 17.29 21.69 -16.47
C SER A 340 16.41 22.94 -16.45
N GLY A 341 15.72 23.22 -17.56
CA GLY A 341 14.90 24.42 -17.84
C GLY A 341 13.74 24.71 -16.88
N LEU A 342 14.02 24.71 -15.58
CA LEU A 342 13.21 25.14 -14.46
C LEU A 342 14.02 26.24 -13.77
N SER A 343 13.88 27.47 -14.28
CA SER A 343 14.35 28.65 -13.57
C SER A 343 13.57 28.77 -12.27
N GLU A 344 14.25 28.59 -11.13
CA GLU A 344 13.73 29.15 -9.88
C GLU A 344 13.72 30.68 -10.02
N PRO A 345 12.63 31.37 -9.63
CA PRO A 345 12.64 32.82 -9.64
C PRO A 345 13.75 33.30 -8.68
N PRO A 346 14.45 34.41 -8.99
CA PRO A 346 15.43 34.96 -8.06
C PRO A 346 14.71 35.25 -6.74
N SER A 347 15.18 34.62 -5.67
CA SER A 347 14.81 34.97 -4.30
C SER A 347 15.48 36.30 -3.98
N ASP A 348 14.92 37.38 -4.53
CA ASP A 348 15.17 38.72 -4.04
C ASP A 348 14.59 38.74 -2.63
N GLY A 349 15.47 38.50 -1.66
CA GLY A 349 15.14 38.57 -0.24
C GLY A 349 14.46 39.91 0.02
N LEU A 350 13.36 39.87 0.76
CA LEU A 350 12.76 41.08 1.30
C LEU A 350 13.87 41.87 2.01
N ALA A 351 14.28 43.00 1.43
CA ALA A 351 15.21 43.90 2.07
C ALA A 351 14.65 44.26 3.44
N GLU A 352 15.40 43.94 4.50
CA GLU A 352 15.12 44.49 5.82
C GLU A 352 15.04 46.02 5.69
N PRO A 353 13.98 46.68 6.19
CA PRO A 353 13.97 48.13 6.19
C PRO A 353 15.17 48.61 7.01
N PRO A 354 15.92 49.63 6.57
CA PRO A 354 17.09 50.09 7.27
C PRO A 354 16.69 50.45 8.71
N SER A 355 17.43 49.91 9.67
CA SER A 355 17.38 50.27 11.08
C SER A 355 17.87 51.71 11.23
N GLY A 356 17.01 52.67 10.87
CA GLY A 356 17.18 54.06 11.22
C GLY A 356 17.09 54.18 12.73
N GLU A 357 18.18 54.62 13.35
CA GLU A 357 18.24 55.04 14.74
C GLU A 357 17.01 55.92 15.06
N LEU A 358 16.11 55.39 15.89
CA LEU A 358 15.04 56.16 16.47
C LEU A 358 15.69 57.17 17.41
N ALA A 359 15.81 58.42 16.94
CA ALA A 359 16.22 59.55 17.77
C ALA A 359 15.26 59.65 18.98
N GLU A 360 15.83 59.61 20.18
CA GLU A 360 15.09 59.83 21.42
C GLU A 360 14.47 61.25 21.43
N PRO A 361 13.22 61.42 21.88
CA PRO A 361 12.63 62.74 22.01
C PRO A 361 13.34 63.51 23.13
N PRO A 362 13.54 64.83 23.01
CA PRO A 362 14.33 65.59 23.97
C PRO A 362 13.69 65.54 25.37
N SER A 363 14.45 65.07 26.35
CA SER A 363 14.07 65.16 27.77
C SER A 363 14.09 66.62 28.20
N ALA A 364 12.91 67.15 28.51
CA ALA A 364 12.78 68.40 29.24
C ALA A 364 13.29 68.19 30.68
N GLU A 365 14.47 68.72 31.00
CA GLU A 365 14.91 68.87 32.39
C GLU A 365 14.13 70.01 33.08
N PRO A 366 13.78 69.85 34.36
CA PRO A 366 13.20 70.92 35.17
C PRO A 366 14.29 71.78 35.85
N ASP A 367 14.07 73.10 35.78
CA ASP A 367 14.48 74.18 36.70
C ASP A 367 15.96 74.39 37.09
N ARG A 368 16.57 75.49 36.59
CA ARG A 368 16.96 76.67 37.40
C ARG A 368 17.61 77.79 36.59
#